data_AF-A0A951MVU1-F1
#
_entry.id   AF-A0A951MVU1-F1
#
_cell.length_a   1.000
_cell.length_b   1.000
_cell.length_c   1.000
_cell.angle_alpha   90.00
_cell.angle_beta   90.00
_cell.angle_gamma   90.00
#
_symmetry.space_group_name_H-M   'P 1'
#
loop_
_entity.id
_entity.type
_entity.pdbx_description
1 polymer ?
#
loop_
_entity_poly.entity_id
_entity_poly.type
_entity_poly.pdbx_seq_one_letter_code
_entity_poly.pdbx_strand_id
1 'polypeptide(L)'
;DLACSWKLSAGQDAVIGASFYGTGGGAALRNVGGSFYDFTAEAYHGTSRETLATPPDEWGGRAAVEWARRLSQGARFDPAAERLVDVAAVLDRIYGR
;
A
#
# COMPACT_ATOMS: atom_id res chain seq x y z
N ASP A 1 -9.93 -5.19 -5.56
CA ASP A 1 -10.23 -5.42 -4.14
C ASP A 1 -9.42 -4.44 -3.30
N LEU A 2 -9.95 -3.96 -2.18
CA LEU A 2 -9.23 -3.13 -1.22
C LEU A 2 -9.68 -3.50 0.20
N ALA A 3 -8.74 -3.95 1.02
CA ALA A 3 -8.95 -4.32 2.40
C ALA A 3 -7.94 -3.61 3.29
N CYS A 4 -8.42 -3.00 4.36
CA CYS A 4 -7.58 -2.43 5.41
C CYS A 4 -8.36 -2.50 6.72
N SER A 5 -8.24 -3.63 7.42
CA SER A 5 -8.96 -3.87 8.67
C SER A 5 -8.10 -4.61 9.67
N TRP A 6 -8.22 -4.22 10.92
CA TRP A 6 -7.67 -4.90 12.08
C TRP A 6 -8.79 -5.13 13.09
N LYS A 7 -8.71 -6.19 13.89
CA LYS A 7 -9.80 -6.67 14.77
C LYS A 7 -11.08 -7.15 14.06
N LEU A 8 -11.03 -7.37 12.74
CA LEU A 8 -12.08 -8.11 12.03
C LEU A 8 -12.03 -9.59 12.45
N SER A 9 -13.18 -10.26 12.51
CA SER A 9 -13.26 -11.72 12.72
C SER A 9 -12.80 -12.49 11.47
N ALA A 10 -11.53 -12.32 11.08
CA ALA A 10 -10.92 -12.85 9.86
C ALA A 10 -9.90 -13.97 10.13
N GLY A 11 -9.80 -14.46 11.38
CA GLY A 11 -8.87 -15.53 11.76
C GLY A 11 -7.40 -15.12 11.74
N GLN A 12 -7.09 -13.82 11.70
CA GLN A 12 -5.76 -13.23 11.73
C GLN A 12 -5.84 -11.80 12.27
N ASP A 13 -4.70 -11.23 12.68
CA ASP A 13 -4.65 -9.94 13.37
C ASP A 13 -5.07 -8.76 12.48
N ALA A 14 -4.66 -8.78 11.20
CA ALA A 14 -5.00 -7.77 10.22
C ALA A 14 -5.22 -8.37 8.82
N VAL A 15 -6.11 -7.74 8.05
CA VAL A 15 -6.28 -7.99 6.62
C VAL A 15 -5.98 -6.68 5.91
N ILE A 16 -4.82 -6.62 5.26
CA ILE A 16 -4.34 -5.43 4.56
C ILE A 16 -3.95 -5.87 3.16
N GLY A 17 -4.62 -5.34 2.15
CA GLY A 17 -4.29 -5.63 0.78
C GLY A 17 -5.07 -4.82 -0.24
N ALA A 18 -4.55 -4.82 -1.45
CA ALA A 18 -5.20 -4.24 -2.61
C ALA A 18 -4.93 -5.12 -3.83
N SER A 19 -5.91 -5.22 -4.72
CA SER A 19 -5.78 -5.93 -5.98
C SER A 19 -6.38 -5.10 -7.10
N PHE A 20 -5.60 -4.93 -8.16
CA PHE A 20 -5.89 -4.10 -9.31
C PHE A 20 -5.90 -4.99 -10.57
N TYR A 21 -6.83 -4.72 -11.48
CA TYR A 21 -6.97 -5.44 -12.73
C TYR A 21 -7.14 -4.44 -13.87
N GLY A 22 -6.34 -4.59 -14.91
CA GLY A 22 -6.37 -3.77 -16.11
C GLY A 22 -6.21 -4.61 -17.37
N THR A 23 -6.21 -3.94 -18.51
CA THR A 23 -6.09 -4.60 -19.82
C THR A 23 -4.73 -5.26 -20.04
N GLY A 24 -3.68 -4.83 -19.33
CA GLY A 24 -2.34 -5.40 -19.39
C GLY A 24 -2.04 -6.50 -18.36
N GLY A 25 -3.00 -6.84 -17.50
CA GLY A 25 -2.79 -7.78 -16.39
C GLY A 25 -3.31 -7.25 -15.07
N GLY A 26 -2.88 -7.88 -13.98
CA GLY A 26 -3.23 -7.46 -12.63
C GLY A 26 -2.02 -7.29 -11.74
N ALA A 27 -2.23 -6.67 -10.58
CA ALA A 27 -1.24 -6.61 -9.52
C ALA A 27 -1.93 -6.68 -8.16
N ALA A 28 -1.30 -7.33 -7.21
CA ALA A 28 -1.79 -7.37 -5.84
C ALA A 28 -0.67 -7.15 -4.83
N LEU A 29 -1.04 -6.51 -3.73
CA LEU A 29 -0.25 -6.40 -2.51
C LEU A 29 -1.10 -6.95 -1.38
N ARG A 30 -0.53 -7.80 -0.51
CA ARG A 30 -1.23 -8.28 0.69
C ARG A 30 -0.27 -8.56 1.83
N ASN A 31 -0.75 -8.40 3.05
CA ASN A 31 0.01 -8.79 4.22
C ASN A 31 0.11 -10.32 4.35
N VAL A 32 1.17 -10.78 5.02
CA VAL A 32 1.45 -12.20 5.26
C VAL A 32 1.14 -12.55 6.72
N GLY A 33 0.30 -13.56 6.93
CA GLY A 33 0.02 -14.12 8.26
C GLY A 33 -0.58 -13.12 9.25
N GLY A 34 -1.34 -12.12 8.80
CA GLY A 34 -1.89 -11.09 9.67
C GLY A 34 -0.92 -9.98 10.06
N SER A 35 0.33 -10.01 9.57
CA SER A 35 1.35 -9.01 9.90
C SER A 35 0.94 -7.60 9.44
N PHE A 36 1.34 -6.58 10.19
CA PHE A 36 1.24 -5.18 9.77
C PHE A 36 2.44 -4.72 8.94
N TYR A 37 3.50 -5.52 8.91
CA TYR A 37 4.79 -5.12 8.36
C TYR A 37 5.25 -6.02 7.21
N ASP A 38 4.78 -7.26 7.16
CA ASP A 38 5.21 -8.22 6.14
C ASP A 38 4.21 -8.24 4.99
N PHE A 39 4.66 -7.83 3.82
CA PHE A 39 3.84 -7.79 2.61
C PHE A 39 4.47 -8.61 1.49
N THR A 40 3.62 -9.25 0.70
CA THR A 40 3.99 -9.81 -0.60
C THR A 40 3.31 -9.01 -1.71
N ALA A 41 4.05 -8.80 -2.80
CA ALA A 41 3.53 -8.15 -3.99
C ALA A 41 3.66 -9.10 -5.19
N GLU A 42 2.60 -9.21 -5.99
CA GLU A 42 2.53 -10.10 -7.15
C GLU A 42 2.02 -9.33 -8.38
N ALA A 43 2.56 -9.64 -9.56
CA ALA A 43 2.02 -9.28 -10.86
C ALA A 43 1.29 -10.48 -11.47
N TYR A 44 0.18 -10.24 -12.17
CA TYR A 44 -0.68 -11.25 -12.77
C TYR A 44 -0.72 -11.11 -14.28
N HIS A 45 -0.50 -12.21 -14.99
CA HIS A 45 -0.57 -12.28 -16.46
C HIS A 45 -1.46 -13.47 -16.88
N GLY A 46 -2.73 -13.17 -17.16
CA GLY A 46 -3.73 -14.22 -17.37
C GLY A 46 -3.90 -15.07 -16.11
N THR A 47 -3.55 -16.35 -16.20
CA THR A 47 -3.60 -17.30 -15.07
C THR A 47 -2.26 -17.49 -14.38
N SER A 48 -1.19 -16.84 -14.85
CA SER A 48 0.12 -16.88 -14.20
C SER A 48 0.30 -15.72 -13.23
N ARG A 49 1.19 -15.91 -12.26
CA ARG A 49 1.60 -14.88 -11.32
C ARG A 49 3.12 -14.87 -11.18
N GLU A 50 3.67 -13.67 -11.04
CA GLU A 50 5.07 -13.41 -10.73
C GLU A 50 5.14 -12.70 -9.39
N THR A 51 6.04 -13.15 -8.51
CA THR A 51 6.25 -12.49 -7.22
C THR A 51 7.29 -11.38 -7.38
N LEU A 52 6.91 -10.15 -7.05
CA LEU A 52 7.75 -8.96 -7.16
C LEU A 52 8.48 -8.67 -5.85
N ALA A 53 7.87 -8.98 -4.71
CA ALA A 53 8.44 -8.80 -3.39
C ALA A 53 7.92 -9.85 -2.41
N THR A 54 8.79 -10.30 -1.50
CA THR A 54 8.46 -11.20 -0.40
C THR A 54 9.02 -10.66 0.89
N PRO A 55 8.36 -10.89 2.04
CA PRO A 55 8.93 -10.50 3.32
C PRO A 55 10.13 -11.40 3.72
N PRO A 56 11.05 -10.90 4.56
CA PRO A 56 11.10 -9.51 5.01
C PRO A 56 11.54 -8.58 3.88
N ASP A 57 10.87 -7.44 3.75
CA ASP A 57 11.27 -6.38 2.83
C ASP A 57 11.47 -5.09 3.63
N GLU A 58 12.56 -4.37 3.37
CA GLU A 58 12.93 -3.16 4.11
C GLU A 58 12.12 -1.94 3.64
N TRP A 59 10.82 -2.12 3.35
CA TRP A 59 9.94 -1.04 2.88
C TRP A 59 9.66 -0.01 3.98
N GLY A 60 9.64 -0.46 5.23
CA GLY A 60 9.50 0.40 6.40
C GLY A 60 10.59 1.48 6.42
N GLY A 61 10.19 2.74 6.45
CA GLY A 61 11.12 3.87 6.52
C GLY A 61 11.75 4.30 5.20
N ARG A 62 11.69 3.52 4.11
CA ARG A 62 12.24 3.93 2.79
C ARG A 62 11.70 5.27 2.32
N ALA A 63 10.39 5.51 2.50
CA ALA A 63 9.78 6.80 2.16
C ALA A 63 10.31 7.97 3.02
N ALA A 64 10.56 7.75 4.30
CA ALA A 64 11.08 8.77 5.21
C ALA A 64 12.55 9.10 4.92
N VAL A 65 13.37 8.09 4.62
CA VAL A 65 14.77 8.26 4.20
C VAL A 65 14.84 9.04 2.88
N GLU A 66 14.03 8.68 1.90
CA GLU A 66 13.98 9.39 0.61
C GLU A 66 13.51 10.85 0.80
N TRP A 67 12.50 11.08 1.64
CA TRP A 67 12.08 12.43 1.99
C TRP A 67 13.21 13.25 2.63
N ALA A 68 13.92 12.68 3.62
CA ALA A 68 15.04 13.36 4.28
C ALA A 68 16.19 13.64 3.31
N ARG A 69 16.48 12.71 2.39
CA ARG A 69 17.48 12.87 1.32
C ARG A 69 17.09 14.00 0.37
N ARG A 70 15.82 14.10 -0.04
CA ARG A 70 15.36 15.20 -0.90
C ARG A 70 15.45 16.54 -0.17
N LEU A 71 15.06 16.56 1.10
CA LEU A 71 15.11 17.77 1.93
C LEU A 71 16.55 18.30 2.07
N SER A 72 17.53 17.42 2.31
CA SER A 72 18.94 17.80 2.41
C SER A 72 19.50 18.33 1.08
N GLN A 73 18.92 17.92 -0.05
CA GLN A 73 19.25 18.42 -1.39
C GLN A 73 18.50 19.71 -1.76
N GLY A 74 17.75 20.29 -0.84
CA GLY A 74 17.04 21.55 -1.05
C GLY A 74 15.67 21.40 -1.72
N ALA A 75 15.07 20.20 -1.69
CA ALA A 75 13.66 20.07 -2.03
C ALA A 75 12.80 21.02 -1.18
N ARG A 76 11.68 21.45 -1.77
CA ARG A 76 10.67 22.29 -1.13
C ARG A 76 9.36 21.52 -1.09
N PHE A 77 8.30 22.21 -0.70
CA PHE A 77 6.96 21.66 -0.76
C PHE A 77 6.70 21.07 -2.15
N ASP A 78 6.19 19.85 -2.17
CA ASP A 78 5.74 19.16 -3.38
C ASP A 78 4.23 19.45 -3.54
N PRO A 79 3.79 20.19 -4.57
CA PRO A 79 2.38 20.46 -4.82
C PRO A 79 1.54 19.18 -4.95
N ALA A 80 2.13 18.03 -5.29
CA ALA A 80 1.42 16.75 -5.30
C ALA A 80 0.89 16.35 -3.92
N ALA A 81 1.43 16.90 -2.83
CA ALA A 81 0.92 16.68 -1.48
C ALA A 81 -0.51 17.19 -1.29
N GLU A 82 -0.98 18.15 -2.11
CA GLU A 82 -2.38 18.60 -2.09
C GLU A 82 -3.35 17.46 -2.40
N ARG A 83 -2.93 16.45 -3.17
CA ARG A 83 -3.74 15.25 -3.45
C ARG A 83 -4.04 14.42 -2.20
N LEU A 84 -3.27 14.57 -1.13
CA LEU A 84 -3.54 13.92 0.15
C LEU A 84 -4.84 14.43 0.79
N VAL A 85 -5.22 15.68 0.50
CA VAL A 85 -6.50 16.25 0.95
C VAL A 85 -7.67 15.54 0.27
N ASP A 86 -7.56 15.24 -1.04
CA ASP A 86 -8.59 14.47 -1.74
C ASP A 86 -8.77 13.07 -1.14
N VAL A 87 -7.65 12.42 -0.80
CA VAL A 87 -7.66 11.10 -0.15
C VAL A 87 -8.34 11.17 1.21
N ALA A 88 -7.99 12.15 2.04
CA ALA A 88 -8.63 12.37 3.33
C ALA A 88 -10.15 12.59 3.18
N ALA A 89 -10.56 13.43 2.23
CA ALA A 89 -11.97 13.68 1.95
C ALA A 89 -12.73 12.42 1.48
N VAL A 90 -12.08 11.52 0.74
CA VAL A 90 -12.66 10.22 0.37
C VAL A 90 -12.83 9.34 1.61
N LEU A 91 -11.81 9.28 2.48
CA LEU A 91 -11.87 8.49 3.72
C LEU A 91 -12.97 8.99 4.64
N ASP A 92 -13.10 10.30 4.82
CA ASP A 92 -14.15 10.90 5.65
C ASP A 92 -15.55 10.49 5.15
N ARG A 93 -15.78 10.56 3.84
CA ARG A 93 -17.05 10.10 3.24
C ARG A 93 -17.32 8.62 3.46
N ILE A 94 -16.30 7.76 3.41
CA ILE A 94 -16.44 6.32 3.68
C ILE A 94 -16.84 6.08 5.15
N TYR A 95 -16.27 6.85 6.07
CA TYR A 95 -16.56 6.74 7.50
C TYR A 95 -17.78 7.54 7.96
N GLY A 96 -18.45 8.27 7.05
CA GLY A 96 -19.60 9.13 7.37
C GLY A 96 -19.24 10.33 8.25
N ARG A 97 -18.02 10.85 8.11
CA ARG A 97 -17.49 12.02 8.81
C ARG A 97 -17.50 13.26 7.92
#